data_AF-A0A6A8MSE9-F1
#
_entry.id   AF-A0A6A8MSE9-F1
#
_cell.length_a   1.000
_cell.length_b   1.000
_cell.length_c   1.000
_cell.angle_alpha   90.00
_cell.angle_beta   90.00
_cell.angle_gamma   90.00
#
_symmetry.space_group_name_H-M   'P 1'
#
loop_
_entity.id
_entity.type
_entity.pdbx_description
1 polymer ?
#
loop_
_entity_poly.entity_id
_entity_poly.type
_entity_poly.pdbx_seq_one_letter_code
_entity_poly.pdbx_strand_id
1 'polypeptide(L)'
;SAGITDPRAQIDVAEIYVPFSWYEPMWLEGHDIAGPGEGWQMTESGATEITGDFPVNPSGGVLSSNPIGASGMLRFAEAALQVRGAAGEHQVDDATVALGHAYGGAAQYFSMWIVGASLDAVAQNK
;
A
#
# COMPACT_ATOMS: atom_id res chain seq x y z
N SER A 1 17.72 -1.13 4.70
CA SER A 1 16.27 -1.37 4.81
C SER A 1 15.64 -0.18 5.53
N ALA A 2 14.33 0.07 5.34
CA ALA A 2 13.62 1.20 5.94
C ALA A 2 13.27 1.03 7.43
N GLY A 3 13.82 0.01 8.11
CA GLY A 3 13.50 -0.29 9.51
C GLY A 3 12.21 -1.11 9.71
N ILE A 4 11.52 -1.51 8.65
CA ILE A 4 10.35 -2.38 8.70
C ILE A 4 10.79 -3.83 8.96
N THR A 5 10.25 -4.42 10.03
CA THR A 5 10.46 -5.80 10.46
C THR A 5 9.15 -6.59 10.60
N ASP A 6 8.04 -5.89 10.79
CA ASP A 6 6.67 -6.42 10.78
C ASP A 6 5.83 -5.48 9.90
N PRO A 7 5.73 -5.75 8.58
CA PRO A 7 5.03 -4.86 7.66
C PRO A 7 3.56 -4.63 8.03
N ARG A 8 2.88 -5.66 8.54
CA ARG A 8 1.46 -5.56 8.91
C ARG A 8 1.24 -4.62 10.09
N ALA A 9 2.14 -4.64 11.07
CA ALA A 9 2.02 -3.76 12.25
C ALA A 9 2.59 -2.35 12.03
N GLN A 10 3.52 -2.17 11.08
CA GLN A 10 4.30 -0.92 10.96
C GLN A 10 3.91 -0.04 9.77
N ILE A 11 3.03 -0.51 8.88
CA ILE A 11 2.53 0.24 7.73
C ILE A 11 1.04 0.49 7.94
N ASP A 12 0.61 1.74 7.83
CA ASP A 12 -0.78 2.12 8.11
C ASP A 12 -1.67 2.04 6.87
N VAL A 13 -1.06 2.19 5.69
CA VAL A 13 -1.77 2.23 4.40
C VAL A 13 -0.84 1.84 3.26
N ALA A 14 -1.36 1.15 2.26
CA ALA A 14 -0.60 0.75 1.09
C ALA A 14 -1.24 1.21 -0.22
N GLU A 15 -0.46 1.89 -1.05
CA GLU A 15 -0.80 2.26 -2.43
C GLU A 15 0.03 1.38 -3.36
N ILE A 16 -0.58 0.31 -3.87
CA ILE A 16 0.09 -0.77 -4.60
C ILE A 16 -0.43 -0.94 -6.02
N TYR A 17 0.47 -1.29 -6.93
CA TYR A 17 0.14 -1.50 -8.34
C TYR A 17 -0.62 -2.83 -8.55
N VAL A 18 -1.95 -2.74 -8.65
CA VAL A 18 -2.89 -3.88 -8.86
C VAL A 18 -3.67 -3.69 -10.16
N PRO A 19 -3.18 -4.22 -11.30
CA PRO A 19 -3.81 -4.05 -12.61
C PRO A 19 -4.86 -5.12 -12.91
N PHE A 20 -4.86 -6.21 -12.15
CA PHE A 20 -5.90 -7.24 -12.15
C PHE A 20 -6.16 -7.64 -10.70
N SER A 21 -7.41 -7.91 -10.34
CA SER A 21 -7.83 -8.09 -8.94
C SER A 21 -7.05 -9.17 -8.19
N TRP A 22 -6.70 -10.27 -8.86
CA TRP A 22 -5.94 -11.37 -8.24
C TRP A 22 -4.51 -10.99 -7.80
N TYR A 23 -3.97 -9.86 -8.29
CA TYR A 23 -2.67 -9.36 -7.84
C TYR A 23 -2.69 -8.85 -6.41
N GLU A 24 -3.80 -8.30 -5.91
CA GLU A 24 -3.86 -7.76 -4.54
C GLU A 24 -3.58 -8.85 -3.50
N PRO A 25 -4.29 -10.00 -3.48
CA PRO A 25 -3.95 -11.12 -2.62
C PRO A 25 -2.48 -11.56 -2.71
N MET A 26 -1.98 -11.72 -3.94
CA MET A 26 -0.60 -12.14 -4.16
C MET A 26 0.41 -11.12 -3.62
N TRP A 27 0.12 -9.81 -3.73
CA TRP A 27 0.96 -8.77 -3.18
C TRP A 27 0.86 -8.68 -1.65
N LEU A 28 -0.31 -8.87 -1.05
CA LEU A 28 -0.43 -8.93 0.40
C LEU A 28 0.48 -10.01 0.98
N GLU A 29 0.53 -11.18 0.34
CA GLU A 29 1.43 -12.27 0.70
C GLU A 29 2.89 -11.93 0.41
N GLY A 30 3.19 -11.40 -0.78
CA GLY A 30 4.55 -11.07 -1.20
C GLY A 30 5.22 -9.93 -0.41
N HIS A 31 4.44 -9.14 0.32
CA HIS A 31 4.94 -8.07 1.21
C HIS A 31 4.83 -8.44 2.70
N ASP A 32 4.58 -9.72 3.03
CA ASP A 32 4.42 -10.22 4.41
C ASP A 32 3.31 -9.50 5.21
N ILE A 33 2.27 -9.00 4.53
CA ILE A 33 1.08 -8.39 5.16
C ILE A 33 0.04 -9.46 5.50
N ALA A 34 -0.05 -10.48 4.65
CA ALA A 34 -0.83 -11.69 4.86
C ALA A 34 0.10 -12.92 4.85
N GLY A 35 -0.31 -13.99 5.54
CA GLY A 35 0.40 -15.27 5.47
C GLY A 35 0.29 -15.92 4.09
N PRO A 36 1.18 -16.87 3.74
CA PRO A 36 1.14 -17.57 2.45
C PRO A 36 -0.22 -18.24 2.18
N GLY A 37 -0.85 -17.91 1.07
CA GLY A 37 -2.18 -18.38 0.68
C GLY A 37 -3.36 -17.71 1.41
N GLU A 38 -3.10 -16.66 2.20
CA GLU A 38 -4.11 -15.98 3.03
C GLU A 38 -4.50 -14.58 2.52
N GLY A 39 -3.83 -14.06 1.48
CA GLY A 39 -4.09 -12.70 0.99
C GLY A 39 -5.54 -12.49 0.55
N TRP A 40 -6.15 -13.52 -0.04
CA TRP A 40 -7.53 -13.45 -0.54
C TRP A 40 -8.55 -13.37 0.60
N GLN A 41 -8.28 -13.99 1.75
CA GLN A 41 -9.18 -13.93 2.91
C GLN A 41 -9.21 -12.52 3.49
N MET A 42 -8.07 -11.85 3.49
CA MET A 42 -7.94 -10.47 3.97
C MET A 42 -8.72 -9.50 3.08
N THR A 43 -8.61 -9.64 1.75
CA THR A 43 -9.45 -8.87 0.82
C THR A 43 -10.94 -9.23 0.97
N GLU A 44 -11.30 -10.51 1.04
CA GLU A 44 -12.70 -10.96 1.16
C GLU A 44 -13.36 -10.52 2.47
N SER A 45 -12.61 -10.47 3.58
CA SER A 45 -13.14 -10.03 4.87
C SER A 45 -13.36 -8.52 4.98
N GLY A 46 -13.00 -7.75 3.95
CA GLY A 46 -13.03 -6.29 3.95
C GLY A 46 -11.87 -5.66 4.74
N ALA A 47 -10.84 -6.43 5.13
CA ALA A 47 -9.72 -5.87 5.88
C ALA A 47 -8.89 -4.89 5.03
N THR A 48 -8.96 -4.98 3.71
CA THR A 48 -8.29 -4.05 2.78
C THR A 48 -9.11 -2.84 2.36
N GLU A 49 -10.36 -2.72 2.82
CA GLU A 49 -11.19 -1.53 2.58
C GLU A 49 -10.57 -0.28 3.22
N ILE A 50 -10.98 0.91 2.77
CA ILE A 50 -10.45 2.19 3.30
C ILE A 50 -10.61 2.33 4.82
N THR A 51 -11.67 1.77 5.40
CA THR A 51 -11.93 1.72 6.85
C THR A 51 -11.58 0.35 7.46
N GLY A 52 -10.90 -0.52 6.71
CA GLY A 52 -10.49 -1.84 7.15
C GLY A 52 -9.28 -1.81 8.07
N ASP A 53 -8.85 -3.01 8.49
CA ASP A 53 -7.68 -3.23 9.35
C ASP A 53 -6.35 -2.78 8.69
N PHE A 54 -6.25 -2.90 7.36
CA PHE A 54 -5.08 -2.50 6.60
C PHE A 54 -5.51 -1.95 5.24
N PRO A 55 -5.81 -0.65 5.13
CA PRO A 55 -6.31 -0.05 3.89
C PRO A 55 -5.36 -0.22 2.71
N VAL A 56 -5.88 -0.76 1.60
CA VAL A 56 -5.14 -0.93 0.34
C VAL A 56 -5.80 -0.11 -0.77
N ASN A 57 -4.99 0.69 -1.46
CA ASN A 57 -5.40 1.57 -2.53
C ASN A 57 -6.62 2.46 -2.20
N PRO A 58 -6.65 3.24 -1.09
CA PRO A 58 -7.72 4.21 -0.85
C PRO A 58 -7.97 5.15 -2.04
N SER A 59 -6.94 5.45 -2.84
CA SER A 59 -7.06 6.23 -4.09
C SER A 59 -7.89 5.56 -5.20
N GLY A 60 -8.38 4.34 -4.98
CA GLY A 60 -9.03 3.47 -5.96
C GLY A 60 -8.04 2.66 -6.81
N GLY A 61 -6.74 2.95 -6.72
CA GLY A 61 -5.67 2.17 -7.30
C GLY A 61 -5.73 2.04 -8.83
N VAL A 62 -5.02 1.03 -9.34
CA VAL A 62 -4.90 0.78 -10.78
C VAL A 62 -6.16 0.12 -11.36
N LEU A 63 -6.96 -0.56 -10.52
CA LEU A 63 -8.25 -1.13 -10.92
C LEU A 63 -9.27 -0.07 -11.35
N SER A 64 -9.22 1.12 -10.74
CA SER A 64 -10.12 2.23 -11.07
C SER A 64 -9.60 3.10 -12.22
N SER A 65 -8.27 3.28 -12.33
CA SER A 65 -7.62 4.04 -13.40
C SER A 65 -6.17 3.60 -13.60
N ASN A 66 -5.80 3.22 -14.83
CA ASN A 66 -4.46 2.69 -15.14
C ASN A 66 -3.70 3.53 -16.20
N PRO A 67 -3.17 4.70 -15.85
CA PRO A 67 -2.23 5.43 -16.70
C PRO A 67 -0.84 4.76 -16.62
N ILE A 68 -0.65 3.62 -17.30
CA ILE A 68 0.49 2.69 -17.15
C ILE A 68 1.86 3.37 -16.94
N GLY A 69 2.19 4.39 -17.75
CA GLY A 69 3.49 5.08 -17.65
C GLY A 69 3.66 5.95 -16.39
N ALA A 70 2.57 6.35 -15.76
CA ALA A 70 2.54 7.19 -14.56
C ALA A 70 2.11 6.42 -13.29
N SER A 71 1.42 5.27 -13.43
CA SER A 71 0.81 4.52 -12.33
C SER A 71 1.77 4.29 -11.15
N GLY A 72 3.04 3.97 -11.39
CA GLY A 72 4.01 3.79 -10.30
C GLY A 72 4.30 5.05 -9.49
N MET A 73 4.49 6.19 -10.17
CA MET A 73 4.71 7.48 -9.50
C MET A 73 3.44 8.02 -8.84
N LEU A 74 2.27 7.70 -9.37
CA LEU A 74 1.00 8.04 -8.74
C LEU A 74 0.86 7.32 -7.40
N ARG A 75 1.18 6.02 -7.32
CA ARG A 75 1.15 5.29 -6.04
C ARG A 75 2.11 5.88 -5.00
N PHE A 76 3.31 6.28 -5.41
CA PHE A 76 4.21 7.05 -4.53
C PHE A 76 3.59 8.38 -4.07
N ALA A 77 2.98 9.13 -4.99
CA ALA A 77 2.35 10.41 -4.68
C ALA A 77 1.18 10.24 -3.70
N GLU A 78 0.33 9.22 -3.89
CA GLU A 78 -0.77 8.88 -2.99
C GLU A 78 -0.27 8.47 -1.61
N ALA A 79 0.75 7.60 -1.51
CA ALA A 79 1.38 7.27 -0.23
C ALA A 79 1.92 8.52 0.48
N ALA A 80 2.51 9.46 -0.27
CA ALA A 80 2.96 10.74 0.28
C ALA A 80 1.81 11.68 0.67
N LEU A 81 0.65 11.62 0.01
CA LEU A 81 -0.53 12.38 0.42
C LEU A 81 -1.11 11.84 1.73
N GLN A 82 -1.16 10.52 1.89
CA GLN A 82 -1.64 9.86 3.11
C GLN A 82 -0.87 10.34 4.35
N VAL A 83 0.46 10.19 4.36
CA VAL A 83 1.29 10.57 5.53
C VAL A 83 1.40 12.08 5.76
N ARG A 84 0.93 12.89 4.82
CA ARG A 84 0.83 14.35 4.95
C ARG A 84 -0.54 14.81 5.46
N GLY A 85 -1.51 13.91 5.62
CA GLY A 85 -2.89 14.28 5.93
C GLY A 85 -3.55 15.08 4.79
N ALA A 86 -3.17 14.81 3.54
CA ALA A 86 -3.56 15.59 2.37
C ALA A 86 -4.27 14.76 1.29
N ALA A 87 -4.72 13.54 1.60
CA ALA A 87 -5.38 12.65 0.65
C ALA A 87 -6.89 12.96 0.44
N GLY A 88 -7.45 13.97 1.11
CA GLY A 88 -8.82 14.41 0.85
C GLY A 88 -9.86 13.36 1.24
N GLU A 89 -10.79 13.02 0.33
CA GLU A 89 -11.90 12.09 0.61
C GLU A 89 -11.45 10.65 0.88
N HIS A 90 -10.24 10.28 0.46
CA HIS A 90 -9.67 8.95 0.66
C HIS A 90 -8.54 8.91 1.69
N GLN A 91 -8.50 9.89 2.60
CA GLN A 91 -7.55 9.91 3.71
C GLN A 91 -7.82 8.77 4.70
N VAL A 92 -6.77 8.02 5.02
CA VAL A 92 -6.75 7.08 6.15
C VAL A 92 -6.40 7.85 7.42
N ASP A 93 -7.18 7.64 8.47
CA ASP A 93 -7.00 8.31 9.76
C ASP A 93 -5.65 7.94 10.38
N ASP A 94 -4.96 8.95 10.93
CA ASP A 94 -3.69 8.83 11.65
C ASP A 94 -2.55 8.11 10.90
N ALA A 95 -2.62 7.98 9.57
CA ALA A 95 -1.57 7.35 8.78
C ALA A 95 -0.23 8.12 8.88
N THR A 96 0.80 7.46 9.40
CA THR A 96 2.15 8.03 9.56
C THR A 96 3.21 7.30 8.74
N VAL A 97 2.94 6.07 8.32
CA VAL A 97 3.81 5.24 7.47
C VAL A 97 2.97 4.63 6.34
N ALA A 98 3.37 4.91 5.09
CA ALA A 98 2.70 4.40 3.91
C ALA A 98 3.65 3.62 2.99
N LEU A 99 3.15 2.54 2.39
CA LEU A 99 3.82 1.79 1.34
C LEU A 99 3.37 2.30 -0.04
N GLY A 100 4.31 2.69 -0.88
CA GLY A 100 4.09 2.87 -2.32
C GLY A 100 4.72 1.71 -3.09
N HIS A 101 4.02 1.15 -4.07
CA HIS A 101 4.55 0.05 -4.90
C HIS A 101 4.24 0.25 -6.39
N ALA A 102 5.22 -0.06 -7.22
CA ALA A 102 5.10 -0.13 -8.67
C ALA A 102 5.74 -1.42 -9.18
N TYR A 103 5.12 -2.02 -10.20
CA TYR A 103 5.76 -3.09 -10.96
C TYR A 103 5.69 -2.85 -12.47
N GLY A 104 6.60 -3.48 -13.22
CA GLY A 104 6.67 -3.40 -14.67
C GLY A 104 6.95 -4.74 -15.35
N GLY A 105 6.62 -4.82 -16.64
CA GLY A 105 6.70 -6.05 -17.43
C GLY A 105 5.73 -7.12 -16.92
N ALA A 106 6.11 -8.39 -17.05
CA ALA A 106 5.38 -9.50 -16.45
C ALA A 106 5.85 -9.74 -15.00
N ALA A 107 5.80 -8.70 -14.16
CA ALA A 107 6.31 -8.73 -12.78
C ALA A 107 7.84 -8.99 -12.70
N GLN A 108 8.61 -8.32 -13.57
CA GLN A 108 10.07 -8.46 -13.64
C GLN A 108 10.82 -7.28 -13.02
N TYR A 109 10.15 -6.14 -12.92
CA TYR A 109 10.70 -4.90 -12.39
C TYR A 109 9.82 -4.43 -11.26
N PHE A 110 10.43 -4.03 -10.15
CA PHE A 110 9.74 -3.56 -8.97
C PHE A 110 10.41 -2.29 -8.45
N SER A 111 9.58 -1.35 -8.00
CA SER A 111 10.00 -0.21 -7.22
C SER A 111 9.07 -0.11 -6.01
N MET A 112 9.66 0.13 -4.84
CA MET A 112 8.93 0.26 -3.59
C MET A 112 9.45 1.45 -2.80
N TRP A 113 8.56 2.09 -2.06
CA TRP A 113 8.86 3.20 -1.18
C TRP A 113 8.16 3.00 0.15
N ILE A 114 8.88 3.25 1.23
CA ILE A 114 8.28 3.50 2.54
C ILE A 114 8.33 5.00 2.75
N VAL A 115 7.17 5.62 2.92
CA VAL A 115 7.04 7.06 3.14
C VAL A 115 6.60 7.26 4.57
N GLY A 116 7.36 8.05 5.34
CA GLY A 116 7.03 8.40 6.72
C GLY A 116 6.61 9.87 6.84
N ALA A 117 5.73 10.18 7.78
CA ALA A 117 5.38 11.56 8.15
C ALA A 117 6.56 12.32 8.78
N SER A 118 7.56 11.58 9.30
CA SER A 118 8.82 12.09 9.85
C SER A 118 9.96 11.11 9.61
N LEU A 119 11.20 11.51 9.93
CA LEU A 119 12.38 10.64 9.78
C LEU A 119 12.34 9.41 10.70
N ASP A 120 11.66 9.52 11.85
CA ASP A 120 11.59 8.47 12.86
C ASP A 120 10.24 7.73 12.84
N ALA A 121 9.35 8.03 11.88
CA ALA A 121 7.98 7.51 11.84
C ALA A 121 7.94 5.98 11.96
N VAL A 122 8.75 5.26 11.19
CA VAL A 122 8.81 3.79 11.24
C VAL A 122 9.25 3.25 12.61
N ALA A 123 10.14 3.95 13.31
CA ALA A 123 10.60 3.53 14.63
C ALA A 123 9.56 3.79 15.73
N GLN A 124 8.67 4.75 15.50
CA GLN A 124 7.59 5.15 16.40
C GLN A 124 6.30 4.36 16.13
N ASN A 125 6.11 3.88 14.89
CA ASN A 125 4.96 3.10 14.49
C ASN A 125 5.09 1.64 14.97
N LYS A 126 4.16 1.21 15.82
CA LYS A 126 4.17 -0.09 16.49
C LYS A 126 2.76 -0.61 16.72
#